data_AF-A0A8J6U3U5-F1
#
_entry.id   AF-A0A8J6U3U5-F1
#
_cell.length_a   1.000
_cell.length_b   1.000
_cell.length_c   1.000
_cell.angle_alpha   90.00
_cell.angle_beta   90.00
_cell.angle_gamma   90.00
#
_symmetry.space_group_name_H-M   'P 1'
#
loop_
_entity.id
_entity.type
_entity.pdbx_description
1 polymer ?
#
loop_
_entity_poly.entity_id
_entity_poly.type
_entity_poly.pdbx_seq_one_letter_code
_entity_poly.pdbx_strand_id
1 'polypeptide(L)'
;MNRGLILDPSAKRIDDISDPGPDLESLAGKVIGFRVDELWRSWDWVSEVWSEMLERDGAIVRFWRARGRTGEVGAEVLRELEAFTKTLDAAVVGLANCGSCTSWTIHDALWAAKNDIPTVAVATDHFEQLAGNLARRGGRSGLRLHVLPYPLDIRQKAEVHDIARDHYRSFLRTLGVRDRLAIQSAA
;
A
#
# COMPACT_ATOMS: atom_id res chain seq x y z
N MET A 1 -15.67 -40.52 -22.31
CA MET A 1 -15.71 -39.05 -22.50
C MET A 1 -15.50 -38.39 -21.14
N ASN A 2 -14.34 -37.78 -20.89
CA ASN A 2 -14.18 -36.95 -19.70
C ASN A 2 -14.88 -35.60 -19.96
N ARG A 3 -15.95 -35.32 -19.21
CA ARG A 3 -16.51 -33.96 -19.13
C ARG A 3 -15.51 -33.10 -18.35
N GLY A 4 -14.84 -32.18 -19.02
CA GLY A 4 -14.06 -31.14 -18.35
C GLY A 4 -15.00 -30.23 -17.57
N LEU A 5 -14.68 -29.97 -16.31
CA LEU A 5 -15.36 -28.97 -15.50
C LEU A 5 -14.80 -27.59 -15.90
N ILE A 6 -15.58 -26.76 -16.58
CA ILE A 6 -15.20 -25.36 -16.85
C ILE A 6 -15.66 -24.54 -15.64
N LEU A 7 -14.70 -24.00 -14.90
CA LEU A 7 -14.98 -23.09 -13.78
C LEU A 7 -15.26 -21.69 -14.32
N ASP A 8 -16.24 -21.01 -13.72
CA ASP A 8 -16.52 -19.60 -14.01
C ASP A 8 -15.44 -18.70 -13.38
N PRO A 9 -14.62 -17.99 -14.18
CA PRO A 9 -13.57 -17.12 -13.67
C PRO A 9 -14.10 -15.80 -13.06
N SER A 10 -15.43 -15.57 -13.10
CA SER A 10 -16.12 -14.37 -12.61
C SER A 10 -16.76 -14.53 -11.22
N ALA A 11 -16.61 -15.70 -10.59
CA ALA A 11 -17.14 -15.96 -9.26
C ALA A 11 -16.71 -14.88 -8.24
N LYS A 12 -17.69 -14.38 -7.47
CA LYS A 12 -17.47 -13.41 -6.40
C LYS A 12 -17.28 -14.12 -5.06
N ARG A 13 -16.42 -13.57 -4.21
CA ARG A 13 -16.28 -14.02 -2.82
C ARG A 13 -17.48 -13.58 -2.00
N ILE A 14 -18.04 -14.49 -1.21
CA ILE A 14 -19.16 -14.20 -0.29
C ILE A 14 -18.63 -13.50 0.97
N ASP A 15 -17.38 -13.77 1.34
CA ASP A 15 -16.67 -13.24 2.51
C ASP A 15 -15.88 -11.95 2.20
N ASP A 16 -16.32 -11.17 1.20
CA ASP A 16 -15.65 -9.92 0.82
C ASP A 16 -15.91 -8.81 1.84
N ILE A 17 -14.84 -8.17 2.30
CA ILE A 17 -14.90 -7.04 3.24
C ILE A 17 -14.84 -5.73 2.43
N SER A 18 -15.98 -5.06 2.29
CA SER A 18 -16.07 -3.74 1.65
C SER A 18 -15.69 -2.57 2.58
N ASP A 19 -15.55 -2.84 3.87
CA ASP A 19 -15.08 -1.85 4.84
C ASP A 19 -13.57 -1.60 4.69
N PRO A 20 -13.13 -0.32 4.64
CA PRO A 20 -11.72 0.02 4.42
C PRO A 20 -10.81 -0.27 5.61
N GLY A 21 -11.36 -0.65 6.76
CA GLY A 21 -10.67 -0.76 8.05
C GLY A 21 -10.68 0.56 8.82
N PRO A 22 -10.09 0.58 10.02
CA PRO A 22 -10.05 1.77 10.86
C PRO A 22 -9.31 2.92 10.20
N ASP A 23 -9.66 4.15 10.57
CA ASP A 23 -8.93 5.37 10.22
C ASP A 23 -7.74 5.55 11.19
N LEU A 24 -6.64 6.16 10.73
CA LEU A 24 -5.53 6.50 11.62
C LEU A 24 -5.85 7.67 12.57
N GLU A 25 -6.83 8.50 12.19
CA GLU A 25 -7.31 9.70 12.90
C GLU A 25 -6.28 10.85 12.99
N SER A 26 -5.09 10.61 13.55
CA SER A 26 -4.02 11.60 13.77
C SER A 26 -2.61 10.99 13.64
N LEU A 27 -1.58 11.83 13.44
CA LEU A 27 -0.21 11.37 13.19
C LEU A 27 0.69 11.31 14.44
N ALA A 28 0.47 12.20 15.40
CA ALA A 28 1.40 12.39 16.52
C ALA A 28 1.60 11.10 17.33
N GLY A 29 2.85 10.66 17.43
CA GLY A 29 3.28 9.47 18.16
C GLY A 29 2.95 8.13 17.48
N LYS A 30 2.35 8.14 16.28
CA LYS A 30 1.96 6.93 15.55
C LYS A 30 3.12 6.30 14.80
N VAL A 31 3.26 4.98 14.87
CA VAL A 31 4.26 4.23 14.12
C VAL A 31 3.71 3.85 12.75
N ILE A 32 4.22 4.47 11.69
CA ILE A 32 3.80 4.23 10.30
C ILE A 32 4.88 3.41 9.60
N GLY A 33 4.50 2.22 9.13
CA GLY A 33 5.41 1.32 8.44
C GLY A 33 5.27 1.38 6.94
N PHE A 34 6.38 1.57 6.24
CA PHE A 34 6.48 1.45 4.79
C PHE A 34 7.02 0.09 4.41
N ARG A 35 6.24 -0.66 3.62
CA ARG A 35 6.74 -1.81 2.87
C ARG A 35 7.27 -1.31 1.53
N VAL A 36 8.58 -1.45 1.34
CA VAL A 36 9.28 -1.14 0.09
C VAL A 36 9.77 -2.41 -0.62
N ASP A 37 10.13 -2.34 -1.89
CA ASP A 37 10.74 -3.43 -2.66
C ASP A 37 12.06 -3.00 -3.30
N GLU A 38 12.74 -3.92 -3.99
CA GLU A 38 14.04 -3.66 -4.63
C GLU A 38 13.91 -3.15 -6.08
N LEU A 39 12.70 -3.14 -6.65
CA LEU A 39 12.52 -2.93 -8.09
C LEU A 39 12.33 -1.46 -8.46
N TRP A 40 11.64 -0.70 -7.61
CA TRP A 40 11.16 0.64 -7.97
C TRP A 40 11.86 1.72 -7.17
N ARG A 41 12.92 2.31 -7.74
CA ARG A 41 13.59 3.46 -7.13
C ARG A 41 12.64 4.64 -6.92
N SER A 42 11.64 4.80 -7.80
CA SER A 42 10.67 5.88 -7.62
C SER A 42 9.83 5.68 -6.36
N TRP A 43 9.61 4.42 -5.94
CA TRP A 43 8.94 4.13 -4.68
C TRP A 43 9.81 4.49 -3.48
N ASP A 44 11.11 4.18 -3.53
CA ASP A 44 12.05 4.63 -2.50
C ASP A 44 11.99 6.17 -2.38
N TRP A 45 12.08 6.92 -3.49
CA TRP A 45 12.03 8.39 -3.47
C TRP A 45 10.72 8.96 -2.95
N VAL A 46 9.57 8.41 -3.34
CA VAL A 46 8.26 8.84 -2.80
C VAL A 46 8.20 8.58 -1.30
N SER A 47 8.59 7.38 -0.87
CA SER A 47 8.53 6.96 0.53
C SER A 47 9.52 7.71 1.42
N GLU A 48 10.69 8.11 0.91
CA GLU A 48 11.64 9.02 1.58
C GLU A 48 11.00 10.39 1.84
N VAL A 49 10.40 11.01 0.81
CA VAL A 49 9.74 12.31 0.98
C VAL A 49 8.57 12.21 1.96
N TRP A 50 7.74 11.17 1.84
CA TRP A 50 6.63 10.99 2.78
C TRP A 50 7.10 10.67 4.18
N SER A 51 8.21 9.95 4.38
CA SER A 51 8.72 9.70 5.72
C SER A 51 9.16 11.00 6.40
N GLU A 52 9.91 11.85 5.70
CA GLU A 52 10.33 13.15 6.23
C GLU A 52 9.13 14.02 6.63
N MET A 53 8.07 14.02 5.82
CA MET A 53 6.86 14.78 6.09
C MET A 53 6.06 14.20 7.26
N LEU A 54 5.92 12.87 7.35
CA LEU A 54 5.25 12.19 8.45
C LEU A 54 5.98 12.42 9.78
N GLU A 55 7.31 12.33 9.78
CA GLU A 55 8.12 12.59 10.98
C GLU A 55 8.04 14.05 11.42
N ARG A 56 8.05 14.99 10.46
CA ARG A 56 7.80 16.40 10.72
C ARG A 56 6.41 16.64 11.35
N ASP A 57 5.42 15.85 10.97
CA ASP A 57 4.06 15.88 11.52
C ASP A 57 3.91 15.04 12.80
N GLY A 58 5.02 14.54 13.36
CA GLY A 58 5.09 13.90 14.67
C GLY A 58 4.88 12.38 14.68
N ALA A 59 4.80 11.73 13.52
CA ALA A 59 4.81 10.27 13.43
C ALA A 59 6.23 9.70 13.59
N ILE A 60 6.30 8.38 13.80
CA ILE A 60 7.54 7.61 13.78
C ILE A 60 7.48 6.71 12.55
N VAL A 61 8.45 6.81 11.65
CA VAL A 61 8.44 6.02 10.42
C VAL A 61 9.38 4.83 10.52
N ARG A 62 8.94 3.69 9.98
CA ARG A 62 9.77 2.48 9.88
C ARG A 62 9.69 1.91 8.47
N PHE A 63 10.79 1.38 7.99
CA PHE A 63 10.85 0.71 6.70
C PHE A 63 11.09 -0.78 6.88
N TRP A 64 10.38 -1.57 6.07
CA TRP A 64 10.70 -2.97 5.85
C TRP A 64 10.78 -3.23 4.35
N ARG A 65 11.89 -3.82 3.91
CA ARG A 65 12.14 -4.10 2.50
C ARG A 65 11.85 -5.56 2.21
N ALA A 66 10.87 -5.80 1.35
CA ALA A 66 10.53 -7.13 0.88
C ALA A 66 11.68 -7.74 0.09
N ARG A 67 11.97 -9.02 0.36
CA ARG A 67 12.95 -9.85 -0.38
C ARG A 67 12.25 -10.95 -1.18
N GLY A 68 13.02 -11.93 -1.64
CA GLY A 68 12.55 -13.10 -2.39
C GLY A 68 11.39 -13.84 -1.73
N ARG A 69 10.52 -14.44 -2.53
CA ARG A 69 9.20 -14.95 -2.10
C ARG A 69 9.00 -16.45 -2.27
N THR A 70 10.08 -17.19 -2.49
CA THR A 70 10.03 -18.62 -2.82
C THR A 70 10.81 -19.45 -1.82
N GLY A 71 10.36 -20.68 -1.58
CA GLY A 71 11.03 -21.62 -0.67
C GLY A 71 11.15 -21.08 0.76
N GLU A 72 12.24 -21.44 1.42
CA GLU A 72 12.53 -21.04 2.81
C GLU A 72 12.61 -19.52 2.99
N VAL A 73 13.18 -18.82 2.00
CA VAL A 73 13.24 -17.34 1.98
C VAL A 73 11.83 -16.74 2.01
N GLY A 74 10.89 -17.32 1.26
CA GLY A 74 9.50 -16.86 1.28
C GLY A 74 8.83 -17.01 2.65
N ALA A 75 9.08 -18.14 3.34
CA ALA A 75 8.56 -18.37 4.68
C ALA A 75 9.17 -17.42 5.72
N GLU A 76 10.46 -17.11 5.60
CA GLU A 76 11.13 -16.09 6.42
C GLU A 76 10.55 -14.71 6.19
N VAL A 77 10.41 -14.29 4.93
CA VAL A 77 9.85 -12.98 4.57
C VAL A 77 8.42 -12.80 5.09
N LEU A 78 7.60 -13.86 5.12
CA LEU A 78 6.26 -13.80 5.73
C LEU A 78 6.34 -13.62 7.25
N ARG A 79 7.24 -14.32 7.95
CA ARG A 79 7.46 -14.13 9.39
C ARG A 79 7.95 -12.73 9.71
N GLU A 80 8.85 -12.18 8.89
CA GLU A 80 9.32 -10.81 9.04
C GLU A 80 8.20 -9.80 8.80
N LEU A 81 7.39 -9.96 7.74
CA LEU A 81 6.24 -9.09 7.48
C LEU A 81 5.24 -9.12 8.64
N GLU A 82 4.96 -10.30 9.18
CA GLU A 82 4.09 -10.46 10.36
C GLU A 82 4.69 -9.75 11.58
N ALA A 83 5.97 -9.97 11.87
CA ALA A 83 6.64 -9.32 12.99
C ALA A 83 6.67 -7.79 12.83
N PHE A 84 6.94 -7.30 11.63
CA PHE A 84 6.95 -5.88 11.31
C PHE A 84 5.58 -5.26 11.52
N THR A 85 4.54 -5.83 10.89
CA THR A 85 3.17 -5.28 10.93
C THR A 85 2.57 -5.24 12.33
N LYS A 86 2.93 -6.18 13.21
CA LYS A 86 2.54 -6.16 14.64
C LYS A 86 3.08 -4.98 15.43
N THR A 87 4.06 -4.24 14.91
CA THR A 87 4.66 -3.08 15.58
C THR A 87 4.15 -1.73 15.07
N LEU A 88 3.19 -1.74 14.14
CA LEU A 88 2.73 -0.55 13.44
C LEU A 88 1.35 -0.11 13.95
N ASP A 89 1.14 1.19 13.97
CA ASP A 89 -0.20 1.78 14.04
C ASP A 89 -0.84 1.88 12.65
N ALA A 90 -0.06 1.93 11.57
CA ALA A 90 -0.55 1.95 10.19
C ALA A 90 0.49 1.41 9.19
N ALA A 91 0.02 0.89 8.06
CA ALA A 91 0.87 0.33 7.01
C ALA A 91 0.65 1.00 5.64
N VAL A 92 1.75 1.34 4.97
CA VAL A 92 1.79 1.83 3.59
C VAL A 92 2.56 0.83 2.75
N VAL A 93 1.94 0.27 1.71
CA VAL A 93 2.49 -0.89 1.01
C VAL A 93 2.73 -0.63 -0.47
N GLY A 94 4.00 -0.83 -0.87
CA GLY A 94 4.47 -1.08 -2.23
C GLY A 94 4.46 0.12 -3.17
N LEU A 95 4.81 -0.17 -4.42
CA LEU A 95 4.26 0.53 -5.55
C LEU A 95 3.75 -0.51 -6.57
N ALA A 96 2.43 -0.56 -6.76
CA ALA A 96 1.81 -1.29 -7.86
C ALA A 96 2.04 -0.54 -9.19
N ASN A 97 3.09 -0.96 -9.91
CA ASN A 97 3.61 -0.31 -11.13
C ASN A 97 3.79 -1.26 -12.34
N CYS A 98 3.39 -2.52 -12.17
CA CYS A 98 3.56 -3.65 -13.09
C CYS A 98 2.68 -4.82 -12.63
N GLY A 99 2.44 -5.83 -13.48
CA GLY A 99 1.57 -6.96 -13.12
C GLY A 99 2.01 -7.75 -11.87
N SER A 100 3.29 -8.10 -11.77
CA SER A 100 3.82 -8.90 -10.65
C SER A 100 3.94 -8.09 -9.35
N CYS A 101 4.49 -6.89 -9.41
CA CYS A 101 4.61 -6.00 -8.27
C CYS A 101 3.25 -5.52 -7.75
N THR A 102 2.23 -5.36 -8.61
CA THR A 102 0.85 -5.12 -8.18
C THR A 102 0.32 -6.30 -7.36
N SER A 103 0.57 -7.53 -7.82
CA SER A 103 0.19 -8.73 -7.06
C SER A 103 0.83 -8.79 -5.68
N TRP A 104 2.14 -8.52 -5.57
CA TRP A 104 2.83 -8.53 -4.29
C TRP A 104 2.45 -7.37 -3.37
N THR A 105 2.23 -6.18 -3.93
CA THR A 105 1.78 -5.01 -3.19
C THR A 105 0.42 -5.28 -2.54
N ILE A 106 -0.53 -5.80 -3.31
CA ILE A 106 -1.87 -6.09 -2.79
C ILE A 106 -1.84 -7.28 -1.83
N HIS A 107 -1.08 -8.33 -2.12
CA HIS A 107 -0.90 -9.44 -1.20
C HIS A 107 -0.42 -8.98 0.19
N ASP A 108 0.62 -8.15 0.23
CA ASP A 108 1.21 -7.68 1.49
C ASP A 108 0.29 -6.67 2.21
N ALA A 109 -0.44 -5.85 1.46
CA ALA A 109 -1.43 -4.93 2.02
C ALA A 109 -2.59 -5.71 2.67
N LEU A 110 -3.09 -6.75 2.00
CA LEU A 110 -4.10 -7.64 2.59
C LEU A 110 -3.57 -8.35 3.84
N TRP A 111 -2.28 -8.72 3.85
CA TRP A 111 -1.64 -9.30 5.02
C TRP A 111 -1.59 -8.32 6.19
N ALA A 112 -1.13 -7.09 5.96
CA ALA A 112 -1.07 -6.05 6.99
C ALA A 112 -2.47 -5.72 7.54
N ALA A 113 -3.47 -5.61 6.66
CA ALA A 113 -4.83 -5.26 7.02
C ALA A 113 -5.54 -6.33 7.89
N LYS A 114 -5.03 -7.56 7.96
CA LYS A 114 -5.52 -8.60 8.89
C LYS A 114 -5.24 -8.26 10.36
N ASN A 115 -4.27 -7.38 10.63
CA ASN A 115 -3.96 -6.91 11.98
C ASN A 115 -4.88 -5.75 12.44
N ASP A 116 -5.93 -5.44 11.67
CA ASP A 116 -6.89 -4.38 11.99
C ASP A 116 -6.26 -2.99 12.19
N ILE A 117 -5.24 -2.69 11.38
CA ILE A 117 -4.60 -1.37 11.31
C ILE A 117 -4.96 -0.67 9.99
N PRO A 118 -5.06 0.68 9.98
CA PRO A 118 -5.15 1.46 8.75
C PRO A 118 -4.07 1.01 7.77
N THR A 119 -4.50 0.54 6.60
CA THR A 119 -3.59 -0.01 5.58
C THR A 119 -3.93 0.56 4.23
N VAL A 120 -2.91 1.12 3.55
CA VAL A 120 -3.02 1.69 2.21
C VAL A 120 -2.04 0.98 1.29
N ALA A 121 -2.53 0.46 0.17
CA ALA A 121 -1.68 0.05 -0.94
C ALA A 121 -1.49 1.22 -1.90
N VAL A 122 -0.26 1.46 -2.34
CA VAL A 122 0.04 2.52 -3.32
C VAL A 122 0.10 1.90 -4.71
N ALA A 123 -0.60 2.51 -5.65
CA ALA A 123 -0.64 2.10 -7.05
C ALA A 123 -0.37 3.29 -7.96
N THR A 124 0.08 2.99 -9.18
CA THR A 124 0.06 3.97 -10.26
C THR A 124 -1.26 3.86 -11.03
N ASP A 125 -1.71 4.96 -11.66
CA ASP A 125 -3.01 5.04 -12.34
C ASP A 125 -3.26 3.89 -13.34
N HIS A 126 -2.24 3.49 -14.10
CA HIS A 126 -2.32 2.40 -15.07
C HIS A 126 -2.64 1.04 -14.43
N PHE A 127 -2.31 0.85 -13.15
CA PHE A 127 -2.48 -0.39 -12.42
C PHE A 127 -3.57 -0.33 -11.33
N GLU A 128 -4.29 0.78 -11.20
CA GLU A 128 -5.36 0.95 -10.22
C GLU A 128 -6.44 -0.14 -10.35
N GLN A 129 -6.91 -0.39 -11.58
CA GLN A 129 -7.95 -1.39 -11.81
C GLN A 129 -7.47 -2.81 -11.46
N LEU A 130 -6.22 -3.14 -11.77
CA LEU A 130 -5.63 -4.42 -11.40
C LEU A 130 -5.52 -4.54 -9.88
N ALA A 131 -5.03 -3.50 -9.21
CA ALA A 131 -4.93 -3.44 -7.75
C ALA A 131 -6.27 -3.69 -7.07
N GLY A 132 -7.33 -2.99 -7.49
CA GLY A 132 -8.68 -3.16 -6.96
C GLY A 132 -9.26 -4.56 -7.23
N ASN A 133 -9.01 -5.12 -8.40
CA ASN A 133 -9.43 -6.49 -8.74
C ASN A 133 -8.74 -7.53 -7.86
N LEU A 134 -7.44 -7.36 -7.58
CA LEU A 134 -6.69 -8.25 -6.70
C LEU A 134 -7.12 -8.12 -5.25
N ALA A 135 -7.44 -6.90 -4.78
CA ALA A 135 -7.94 -6.68 -3.43
C ALA A 135 -9.29 -7.39 -3.21
N ARG A 136 -10.21 -7.26 -4.18
CA ARG A 136 -11.50 -7.97 -4.19
C ARG A 136 -11.32 -9.49 -4.25
N ARG A 137 -10.43 -9.99 -5.11
CA ARG A 137 -10.11 -11.44 -5.17
C ARG A 137 -9.48 -11.94 -3.87
N GLY A 138 -8.74 -11.07 -3.18
CA GLY A 138 -8.18 -11.33 -1.86
C GLY A 138 -9.17 -11.25 -0.70
N GLY A 139 -10.44 -10.91 -0.96
CA GLY A 139 -11.50 -10.85 0.05
C GLY A 139 -11.63 -9.52 0.78
N ARG A 140 -11.02 -8.44 0.29
CA ARG A 140 -11.18 -7.09 0.86
C ARG A 140 -11.27 -6.04 -0.24
N SER A 141 -12.43 -5.92 -0.88
CA SER A 141 -12.70 -4.87 -1.86
C SER A 141 -12.65 -3.45 -1.28
N GLY A 142 -12.77 -3.30 0.04
CA GLY A 142 -12.60 -2.03 0.74
C GLY A 142 -11.15 -1.58 0.91
N LEU A 143 -10.14 -2.41 0.59
CA LEU A 143 -8.73 -2.07 0.79
C LEU A 143 -8.41 -0.71 0.17
N ARG A 144 -7.90 0.21 0.99
CA ARG A 144 -7.59 1.58 0.56
C ARG A 144 -6.47 1.55 -0.48
N LEU A 145 -6.72 2.23 -1.60
CA LEU A 145 -5.72 2.47 -2.64
C LEU A 145 -5.39 3.97 -2.67
N HIS A 146 -4.10 4.29 -2.70
CA HIS A 146 -3.63 5.62 -3.04
C HIS A 146 -2.98 5.60 -4.43
N VAL A 147 -3.45 6.46 -5.32
CA VAL A 147 -3.07 6.44 -6.74
C VAL A 147 -2.10 7.57 -7.06
N LEU A 148 -0.95 7.21 -7.61
CA LEU A 148 0.08 8.10 -8.14
C LEU A 148 0.06 8.09 -9.68
N PRO A 149 0.62 9.11 -10.35
CA PRO A 149 0.71 9.14 -11.81
C PRO A 149 1.58 8.00 -12.37
N TYR A 150 1.25 7.51 -13.57
CA TYR A 150 2.12 6.60 -14.34
C TYR A 150 2.79 7.33 -15.52
N PRO A 151 3.99 6.89 -15.96
CA PRO A 151 4.99 6.12 -15.21
C PRO A 151 5.83 7.01 -14.28
N LEU A 152 6.25 6.48 -13.13
CA LEU A 152 7.17 7.19 -12.22
C LEU A 152 8.65 6.94 -12.53
N ASP A 153 9.03 5.71 -12.93
CA ASP A 153 10.46 5.33 -13.00
C ASP A 153 11.27 5.91 -14.17
N ILE A 154 10.59 6.51 -15.16
CA ILE A 154 11.25 7.25 -16.24
C ILE A 154 11.48 8.72 -15.90
N ARG A 155 10.90 9.20 -14.80
CA ARG A 155 11.00 10.60 -14.36
C ARG A 155 12.28 10.83 -13.57
N GLN A 156 12.74 12.08 -13.54
CA GLN A 156 13.89 12.47 -12.73
C GLN A 156 13.51 12.50 -11.24
N LYS A 157 14.49 12.29 -10.36
CA LYS A 157 14.27 12.29 -8.90
C LYS A 157 13.55 13.55 -8.41
N ALA A 158 13.91 14.71 -8.93
CA ALA A 158 13.27 15.98 -8.59
C ALA A 158 11.77 15.99 -8.92
N GLU A 159 11.39 15.51 -10.11
CA GLU A 159 9.99 15.43 -10.52
C GLU A 159 9.20 14.43 -9.65
N VAL A 160 9.81 13.29 -9.29
CA VAL A 160 9.18 12.31 -8.38
C VAL A 160 9.00 12.90 -6.98
N HIS A 161 9.95 13.70 -6.50
CA HIS A 161 9.81 14.41 -5.22
C HIS A 161 8.66 15.42 -5.26
N ASP A 162 8.52 16.18 -6.34
CA ASP A 162 7.42 17.13 -6.49
C ASP A 162 6.07 16.40 -6.48
N ILE A 163 5.95 15.32 -7.26
CA ILE A 163 4.77 14.44 -7.24
C ILE A 163 4.48 13.91 -5.83
N ALA A 164 5.50 13.45 -5.10
CA ALA A 164 5.32 12.95 -3.74
C ALA A 164 4.76 14.04 -2.81
N ARG A 165 5.28 15.27 -2.87
CA ARG A 165 4.77 16.38 -2.05
C ARG A 165 3.33 16.75 -2.41
N ASP A 166 3.00 16.80 -3.70
CA ASP A 166 1.66 17.13 -4.18
C ASP A 166 0.62 16.09 -3.73
N HIS A 167 1.02 14.82 -3.67
CA HIS A 167 0.13 13.73 -3.29
C HIS A 167 0.04 13.50 -1.77
N TYR A 168 0.92 14.09 -0.96
CA TYR A 168 1.01 13.81 0.48
C TYR A 168 -0.32 14.03 1.21
N ARG A 169 -0.99 15.16 0.98
CA ARG A 169 -2.26 15.48 1.65
C ARG A 169 -3.39 14.52 1.27
N SER A 170 -3.47 14.16 -0.01
CA SER A 170 -4.43 13.14 -0.46
C SER A 170 -4.12 11.77 0.12
N PHE A 171 -2.84 11.42 0.25
CA PHE A 171 -2.40 10.19 0.90
C PHE A 171 -2.84 10.15 2.38
N LEU A 172 -2.66 11.24 3.13
CA LEU A 172 -3.13 11.32 4.52
C LEU A 172 -4.65 11.11 4.63
N ARG A 173 -5.44 11.68 3.72
CA ARG A 173 -6.89 11.44 3.66
C ARG A 173 -7.20 9.99 3.35
N THR A 174 -6.49 9.36 2.41
CA THR A 174 -6.64 7.93 2.11
C THR A 174 -6.36 7.09 3.36
N LEU A 175 -5.35 7.44 4.16
CA LEU A 175 -4.99 6.77 5.42
C LEU A 175 -6.00 7.01 6.57
N GLY A 176 -7.00 7.87 6.36
CA GLY A 176 -8.00 8.19 7.37
C GLY A 176 -7.54 9.22 8.39
N VAL A 177 -6.51 10.02 8.09
CA VAL A 177 -6.11 11.14 8.95
C VAL A 177 -7.11 12.28 8.79
N ARG A 178 -7.67 12.76 9.90
CA ARG A 178 -8.72 13.80 9.95
C ARG A 178 -8.22 15.14 10.48
N ASP A 179 -6.93 15.26 10.77
CA ASP A 179 -6.31 16.50 11.24
C ASP A 179 -6.37 17.60 10.16
N ARG A 180 -6.21 18.88 10.56
CA ARG A 180 -6.19 20.04 9.64
C ARG A 180 -5.18 19.86 8.51
N LEU A 181 -4.11 19.10 8.76
CA LEU A 181 -3.09 18.71 7.78
C LEU A 181 -3.72 18.03 6.54
N ALA A 182 -4.79 17.25 6.72
CA ALA A 182 -5.50 16.56 5.65
C ALA A 182 -6.58 17.43 4.96
N ILE A 183 -7.05 18.50 5.62
CA ILE A 183 -8.26 19.27 5.25
C ILE A 183 -7.97 20.53 4.43
N GLN A 184 -6.81 21.16 4.55
CA GLN A 184 -6.53 22.36 3.75
C GLN A 184 -6.36 22.00 2.26
N SER A 185 -7.31 22.43 1.43
CA SER A 185 -7.15 22.59 -0.02
C SER A 185 -5.93 23.48 -0.29
N ALA A 186 -5.19 23.20 -1.36
CA ALA A 186 -4.32 24.21 -1.94
C ALA A 186 -5.16 25.48 -2.18
N ALA A 187 -4.74 26.58 -1.59
CA ALA A 187 -5.28 27.91 -1.85
C ALA A 187 -4.53 28.51 -3.05
#